data_AF-S8CYE1-F1
#
_entry.id   AF-S8CYE1-F1
#
_cell.length_a   1.000
_cell.length_b   1.000
_cell.length_c   1.000
_cell.angle_alpha   90.00
_cell.angle_beta   90.00
_cell.angle_gamma   90.00
#
_symmetry.space_group_name_H-M   'P 1'
#
loop_
_entity.id
_entity.type
_entity.pdbx_description
1 polymer ?
#
loop_
_entity_poly.entity_id
_entity_poly.type
_entity_poly.pdbx_seq_one_letter_code
_entity_poly.pdbx_strand_id
1 'polypeptide(L)'
;KRDLSYLKELDGAGDRLRIFPADLNSPESFPPAIEDCIGVFHVAHPTDIIDKEYEETVLGRVITAAKTILTACAKSGTVKRVVYTSTLYAVTARETYGQDLMEESDWSDVEFVRRSDDFSVPYVAVKTLTEKFVWELGRELGLDLVSVCPTVTTGPFITPYLPSSVKASLSLIYG
;
A
#
# COMPACT_ATOMS: atom_id res chain seq x y z
N LYS A 1 -8.87 -22.92 0.00
CA LYS A 1 -9.22 -22.04 1.14
C LYS A 1 -7.90 -21.48 1.67
N ARG A 2 -7.72 -20.15 1.80
CA ARG A 2 -6.46 -19.58 2.33
C ARG A 2 -6.28 -20.05 3.78
N ASP A 3 -5.08 -20.48 4.13
CA ASP A 3 -4.74 -20.76 5.53
C ASP A 3 -4.60 -19.45 6.30
N LEU A 4 -5.25 -19.36 7.46
CA LEU A 4 -5.29 -18.19 8.33
C LEU A 4 -4.93 -18.56 9.79
N SER A 5 -4.42 -19.77 10.02
CA SER A 5 -3.95 -20.27 11.33
C SER A 5 -2.99 -19.27 11.98
N TYR A 6 -1.96 -18.86 11.24
CA TYR A 6 -0.93 -17.89 11.68
C TYR A 6 -1.47 -16.52 12.15
N LEU A 7 -2.70 -16.16 11.80
CA LEU A 7 -3.38 -14.97 12.33
C LEU A 7 -4.29 -15.29 13.52
N LYS A 8 -5.01 -16.42 13.46
CA LYS A 8 -5.98 -16.84 14.47
C LYS A 8 -5.33 -17.39 15.74
N GLU A 9 -4.09 -17.84 15.64
CA GLU A 9 -3.30 -18.38 16.74
C GLU A 9 -2.52 -17.30 17.51
N LEU A 10 -2.58 -16.03 17.06
CA LEU A 10 -2.00 -14.90 17.80
C LEU A 10 -2.74 -14.66 19.13
N ASP A 11 -1.99 -14.21 20.14
CA ASP A 11 -2.53 -13.94 21.47
C ASP A 11 -3.70 -12.94 21.44
N GLY A 12 -4.88 -13.42 21.86
CA GLY A 12 -6.13 -12.67 21.90
C GLY A 12 -6.81 -12.42 20.55
N ALA A 13 -6.38 -13.12 19.48
CA ALA A 13 -7.08 -13.09 18.19
C ALA A 13 -8.53 -13.60 18.31
N GLY A 14 -8.78 -14.62 19.14
CA GLY A 14 -10.14 -15.16 19.37
C GLY A 14 -11.15 -14.11 19.84
N ASP A 15 -10.70 -13.11 20.60
CA ASP A 15 -11.57 -12.08 21.18
C ASP A 15 -11.62 -10.79 20.36
N ARG A 16 -10.50 -10.43 19.70
CA ARG A 16 -10.30 -9.09 19.11
C ARG A 16 -10.11 -9.08 17.60
N LEU A 17 -9.81 -10.22 16.97
CA LEU A 17 -9.59 -10.28 15.53
C LEU A 17 -10.88 -10.67 14.80
N ARG A 18 -11.33 -9.81 13.90
CA ARG A 18 -12.39 -10.11 12.94
C ARG A 18 -11.79 -10.10 11.53
N ILE A 19 -12.05 -11.16 10.78
CA ILE A 19 -11.52 -11.34 9.41
C ILE A 19 -12.67 -11.18 8.42
N PHE A 20 -12.53 -10.22 7.51
CA PHE A 20 -13.48 -9.96 6.44
C PHE A 20 -12.88 -10.37 5.09
N PRO A 21 -13.65 -11.00 4.19
CA PRO A 21 -13.21 -11.21 2.82
C PRO A 21 -13.22 -9.86 2.08
N ALA A 22 -12.04 -9.40 1.66
CA ALA A 22 -11.91 -8.21 0.82
C ALA A 22 -10.82 -8.40 -0.25
N ASP A 23 -11.05 -7.85 -1.43
CA ASP A 23 -10.14 -7.97 -2.58
C ASP A 23 -10.09 -6.67 -3.39
N LEU A 24 -8.90 -6.26 -3.84
CA LEU A 24 -8.70 -5.06 -4.66
C LEU A 24 -9.42 -5.16 -6.02
N ASN A 25 -9.68 -6.36 -6.53
CA ASN A 25 -10.46 -6.60 -7.74
C ASN A 25 -11.98 -6.51 -7.50
N SER A 26 -12.42 -6.48 -6.24
CA SER A 26 -13.82 -6.32 -5.82
C SER A 26 -13.93 -5.21 -4.76
N PRO A 27 -13.69 -3.94 -5.12
CA PRO A 27 -13.64 -2.82 -4.16
C PRO A 27 -14.85 -2.71 -3.21
N GLU A 28 -16.02 -3.11 -3.65
CA GLU A 28 -17.27 -3.18 -2.88
C GLU A 28 -17.21 -4.14 -1.69
N SER A 29 -16.17 -4.97 -1.59
CA SER A 29 -15.94 -5.89 -0.47
C SER A 29 -15.30 -5.24 0.77
N PHE A 30 -14.72 -4.04 0.64
CA PHE A 30 -14.06 -3.35 1.76
C PHE A 30 -15.00 -2.65 2.77
N PRO A 31 -16.11 -2.00 2.38
CA PRO A 31 -16.95 -1.23 3.31
C PRO A 31 -17.40 -1.97 4.58
N PRO A 32 -17.81 -3.26 4.54
CA PRO A 32 -18.20 -3.98 5.75
C PRO A 32 -17.10 -4.08 6.81
N ALA A 33 -15.82 -4.02 6.42
CA ALA A 33 -14.70 -4.05 7.35
C ALA A 33 -14.35 -2.68 7.95
N ILE A 34 -14.93 -1.59 7.41
CA ILE A 34 -14.67 -0.19 7.78
C ILE A 34 -15.78 0.37 8.69
N GLU A 35 -16.96 -0.25 8.65
CA GLU A 35 -18.10 0.12 9.50
C GLU A 35 -17.69 0.10 10.99
N ASP A 36 -18.08 1.15 11.72
CA ASP A 36 -17.77 1.37 13.13
C ASP A 36 -16.26 1.44 13.51
N CYS A 37 -15.35 1.45 12.53
CA CYS A 37 -13.93 1.66 12.80
C CYS A 37 -13.65 3.11 13.21
N ILE A 38 -12.84 3.31 14.26
CA ILE A 38 -12.35 4.64 14.64
C ILE A 38 -11.13 5.11 13.84
N GLY A 39 -10.47 4.19 13.13
CA GLY A 39 -9.30 4.47 12.31
C GLY A 39 -9.04 3.33 11.33
N VAL A 40 -8.47 3.65 10.17
CA VAL A 40 -8.26 2.69 9.08
C VAL A 40 -6.80 2.72 8.65
N PHE A 41 -6.16 1.56 8.62
CA PHE A 41 -4.81 1.39 8.07
C PHE A 41 -4.92 0.77 6.68
N HIS A 42 -4.74 1.59 5.65
CA HIS A 42 -4.69 1.13 4.27
C HIS A 42 -3.26 0.65 3.95
N VAL A 43 -3.03 -0.64 4.16
CA VAL A 43 -1.75 -1.32 3.89
C VAL A 43 -1.77 -2.10 2.56
N ALA A 44 -2.96 -2.57 2.16
CA ALA A 44 -3.12 -3.41 0.99
C ALA A 44 -2.64 -2.73 -0.30
N HIS A 45 -1.69 -3.36 -0.99
CA HIS A 45 -1.20 -2.94 -2.30
C HIS A 45 -0.62 -4.17 -3.02
N PRO A 46 -0.77 -4.33 -4.34
CA PRO A 46 -0.12 -5.41 -5.07
C PRO A 46 1.41 -5.24 -5.03
N THR A 47 2.13 -6.20 -4.44
CA THR A 47 3.60 -6.17 -4.37
C THR A 47 4.28 -6.93 -5.52
N ASP A 48 3.57 -7.86 -6.14
CA ASP A 48 4.09 -8.73 -7.19
C ASP A 48 3.72 -8.18 -8.58
N ILE A 49 4.02 -6.89 -8.83
CA ILE A 49 3.75 -6.24 -10.12
C ILE A 49 4.87 -6.59 -11.11
N ILE A 50 5.11 -7.90 -11.29
CA ILE A 50 6.18 -8.42 -12.15
C ILE A 50 5.54 -9.33 -13.22
N ASP A 51 5.80 -8.95 -14.48
CA ASP A 51 5.71 -9.70 -15.73
C ASP A 51 4.36 -10.09 -16.37
N LYS A 52 3.19 -9.86 -15.77
CA LYS A 52 1.92 -10.37 -16.38
C LYS A 52 0.79 -9.36 -16.64
N GLU A 53 0.74 -8.26 -15.91
CA GLU A 53 -0.31 -7.24 -16.07
C GLU A 53 0.30 -5.89 -16.42
N TYR A 54 -0.36 -5.17 -17.33
CA TYR A 54 0.03 -3.80 -17.68
C TYR A 54 -0.12 -2.87 -16.47
N GLU A 55 0.86 -1.97 -16.28
CA GLU A 55 0.89 -0.97 -15.20
C GLU A 55 -0.46 -0.23 -15.07
N GLU A 56 -1.04 0.19 -16.20
CA GLU A 56 -2.34 0.90 -16.25
C GLU A 56 -3.49 0.07 -15.68
N THR A 57 -3.50 -1.24 -15.92
CA THR A 57 -4.52 -2.16 -15.38
C THR A 57 -4.40 -2.25 -13.87
N VAL A 58 -3.18 -2.39 -13.38
CA VAL A 58 -2.89 -2.45 -11.94
C VAL A 58 -3.24 -1.13 -11.27
N LEU A 59 -2.86 0.00 -11.88
CA LEU A 59 -3.19 1.34 -11.41
C LEU A 59 -4.70 1.53 -11.32
N GLY A 60 -5.45 1.22 -12.38
CA GLY A 60 -6.91 1.36 -12.40
C GLY A 60 -7.60 0.58 -11.28
N ARG A 61 -7.14 -0.64 -11.02
CA ARG A 61 -7.63 -1.48 -9.90
C ARG A 61 -7.34 -0.84 -8.54
N VAL A 62 -6.09 -0.43 -8.31
CA VAL A 62 -5.68 0.14 -7.01
C VAL A 62 -6.37 1.49 -6.75
N ILE A 63 -6.50 2.34 -7.76
CA ILE A 63 -7.23 3.61 -7.67
C ILE A 63 -8.70 3.39 -7.34
N THR A 64 -9.34 2.42 -8.01
CA THR A 64 -10.76 2.10 -7.74
C THR A 64 -10.93 1.57 -6.32
N ALA A 65 -10.03 0.70 -5.85
CA ALA A 65 -10.05 0.21 -4.46
C ALA A 65 -9.82 1.34 -3.45
N ALA A 66 -8.80 2.17 -3.64
CA ALA A 66 -8.50 3.32 -2.78
C ALA A 66 -9.68 4.29 -2.71
N LYS A 67 -10.32 4.58 -3.85
CA LYS A 67 -11.52 5.42 -3.93
C LYS A 67 -12.64 4.86 -3.07
N THR A 68 -12.94 3.57 -3.20
CA THR A 68 -13.98 2.91 -2.42
C THR A 68 -13.67 2.91 -0.92
N ILE A 69 -12.44 2.62 -0.53
CA ILE A 69 -12.00 2.62 0.87
C ILE A 69 -12.13 4.02 1.49
N LEU A 70 -11.59 5.06 0.83
CA LEU A 70 -11.66 6.43 1.35
C LEU A 70 -13.10 6.95 1.40
N THR A 71 -13.91 6.61 0.40
CA THR A 71 -15.34 6.96 0.39
C THR A 71 -16.09 6.27 1.53
N ALA A 72 -15.78 4.99 1.82
CA ALA A 72 -16.35 4.28 2.96
C ALA A 72 -15.90 4.90 4.30
N CYS A 73 -14.63 5.31 4.42
CA CYS A 73 -14.14 6.01 5.60
C CYS A 73 -14.91 7.32 5.84
N ALA A 74 -15.08 8.13 4.80
CA ALA A 74 -15.79 9.41 4.89
C ALA A 74 -17.28 9.21 5.24
N LYS A 75 -17.92 8.17 4.68
CA LYS A 75 -19.33 7.85 4.96
C LYS A 75 -19.58 7.22 6.32
N SER A 76 -18.58 6.53 6.89
CA SER A 76 -18.72 5.81 8.16
C SER A 76 -19.07 6.74 9.33
N GLY A 77 -18.60 8.00 9.30
CA GLY A 77 -18.84 8.98 10.36
C GLY A 77 -18.14 8.69 11.70
N THR A 78 -17.58 7.49 11.87
CA THR A 78 -16.83 7.05 13.06
C THR A 78 -15.31 7.08 12.85
N VAL A 79 -14.85 6.97 11.61
CA VAL A 79 -13.43 7.00 11.26
C VAL A 79 -12.86 8.39 11.52
N LYS A 80 -11.89 8.47 12.43
CA LYS A 80 -11.21 9.71 12.83
C LYS A 80 -9.91 9.95 12.08
N ARG A 81 -9.25 8.89 11.61
CA ARG A 81 -7.99 8.99 10.84
C ARG A 81 -7.82 7.83 9.89
N VAL A 82 -7.33 8.13 8.69
CA VAL A 82 -6.87 7.13 7.72
C VAL A 82 -5.34 7.19 7.65
N VAL A 83 -4.69 6.04 7.81
CA VAL A 83 -3.25 5.87 7.65
C VAL A 83 -3.00 5.10 6.37
N TYR A 84 -2.42 5.76 5.36
CA TYR A 84 -2.01 5.12 4.12
C TYR A 84 -0.54 4.67 4.23
N THR A 85 -0.26 3.43 3.83
CA THR A 85 1.13 2.94 3.76
C THR A 85 1.69 3.22 2.37
N SER A 86 2.53 4.24 2.25
CA SER A 86 3.30 4.53 1.04
C SER A 86 4.58 3.69 0.97
N THR A 87 5.65 4.23 0.40
CA THR A 87 6.95 3.59 0.18
C THR A 87 7.98 4.65 -0.16
N LEU A 88 9.24 4.44 0.23
CA LEU A 88 10.37 5.29 -0.13
C LEU A 88 10.45 5.52 -1.66
N TYR A 89 10.06 4.53 -2.45
CA TYR A 89 10.03 4.62 -3.91
C TYR A 89 9.08 5.68 -4.45
N ALA A 90 8.12 6.19 -3.67
CA ALA A 90 7.26 7.31 -4.08
C ALA A 90 7.96 8.68 -3.99
N VAL A 91 9.15 8.72 -3.37
CA VAL A 91 9.92 9.93 -3.09
C VAL A 91 11.27 9.93 -3.83
N THR A 92 11.93 8.78 -3.92
CA THR A 92 13.36 8.72 -4.32
C THR A 92 13.62 8.58 -5.81
N ALA A 93 12.65 8.15 -6.62
CA ALA A 93 12.91 7.74 -7.98
C ALA A 93 12.90 8.94 -8.96
N ARG A 94 14.06 9.60 -9.07
CA ARG A 94 14.29 10.79 -9.90
C ARG A 94 15.75 10.85 -10.36
N GLU A 95 16.02 11.62 -11.42
CA GLU A 95 17.36 11.76 -12.01
C GLU A 95 18.41 12.26 -11.01
N THR A 96 18.00 13.12 -10.06
CA THR A 96 18.87 13.70 -9.03
C THR A 96 18.99 12.84 -7.77
N TYR A 97 18.60 11.57 -7.82
CA TYR A 97 18.69 10.67 -6.66
C TYR A 97 20.13 10.62 -6.10
N GLY A 98 20.25 10.85 -4.79
CA GLY A 98 21.54 10.85 -4.08
C GLY A 98 22.36 12.14 -4.21
N GLN A 99 21.84 13.16 -4.91
CA GLN A 99 22.51 14.47 -5.02
C GLN A 99 22.13 15.42 -3.87
N ASP A 100 20.90 15.31 -3.36
CA ASP A 100 20.37 16.14 -2.27
C ASP A 100 19.72 15.30 -1.16
N LEU A 101 19.59 15.91 0.03
CA LEU A 101 18.74 15.38 1.11
C LEU A 101 17.28 15.40 0.64
N MET A 102 16.55 14.33 0.94
CA MET A 102 15.14 14.22 0.54
C MET A 102 14.22 14.50 1.71
N GLU A 103 13.12 15.18 1.41
CA GLU A 103 12.10 15.59 2.37
C GLU A 103 10.74 15.01 2.00
N GLU A 104 9.77 15.06 2.91
CA GLU A 104 8.41 14.53 2.69
C GLU A 104 7.62 15.31 1.63
N SER A 105 8.10 16.48 1.20
CA SER A 105 7.52 17.23 0.07
C SER A 105 7.97 16.71 -1.30
N ASP A 106 8.98 15.86 -1.35
CA ASP A 106 9.51 15.31 -2.59
C ASP A 106 8.65 14.20 -3.16
N TRP A 107 8.67 14.08 -4.49
CA TRP A 107 7.99 13.02 -5.23
C TRP A 107 8.92 12.42 -6.29
N SER A 108 8.75 11.13 -6.52
CA SER A 108 9.32 10.43 -7.66
C SER A 108 8.77 10.98 -8.98
N ASP A 109 9.64 11.03 -9.99
CA ASP A 109 9.29 11.37 -11.36
C ASP A 109 8.93 10.08 -12.11
N VAL A 110 7.63 9.85 -12.27
CA VAL A 110 7.11 8.65 -12.94
C VAL A 110 7.55 8.58 -14.41
N GLU A 111 7.69 9.72 -15.09
CA GLU A 111 8.12 9.75 -16.49
C GLU A 111 9.60 9.42 -16.61
N PHE A 112 10.42 9.85 -15.65
CA PHE A 112 11.82 9.42 -15.56
C PHE A 112 11.91 7.90 -15.35
N VAL A 113 11.14 7.37 -14.39
CA VAL A 113 11.17 5.93 -14.05
C VAL A 113 10.75 5.06 -15.24
N ARG A 114 9.72 5.45 -15.98
CA ARG A 114 9.23 4.76 -17.19
C ARG A 114 10.23 4.69 -18.34
N ARG A 115 11.31 5.48 -18.32
CA ARG A 115 12.40 5.40 -19.31
C ARG A 115 13.40 4.28 -19.02
N SER A 116 13.35 3.68 -17.83
CA SER A 116 14.22 2.57 -17.46
C SER A 116 13.57 1.23 -17.80
N ASP A 117 14.40 0.22 -18.09
CA ASP A 117 13.97 -1.17 -18.27
C ASP A 117 13.99 -1.96 -16.94
N ASP A 118 13.92 -1.27 -15.80
CA ASP A 118 13.99 -1.88 -14.47
C ASP A 118 12.65 -2.57 -14.11
N PHE A 119 12.72 -3.78 -13.55
CA PHE A 119 11.55 -4.56 -13.14
C PHE A 119 10.71 -3.87 -12.05
N SER A 120 11.27 -2.89 -11.34
CA SER A 120 10.59 -2.11 -10.31
C SER A 120 9.71 -0.98 -10.86
N VAL A 121 9.86 -0.60 -12.15
CA VAL A 121 9.15 0.53 -12.78
C VAL A 121 7.64 0.53 -12.50
N PRO A 122 6.91 -0.58 -12.74
CA PRO A 122 5.46 -0.59 -12.51
C PRO A 122 5.09 -0.36 -11.04
N TYR A 123 5.88 -0.90 -10.11
CA TYR A 123 5.63 -0.73 -8.67
C TYR A 123 5.83 0.73 -8.25
N VAL A 124 6.92 1.35 -8.68
CA VAL A 124 7.22 2.76 -8.37
C VAL A 124 6.12 3.66 -8.92
N ALA A 125 5.73 3.47 -10.19
CA ALA A 125 4.71 4.27 -10.84
C ALA A 125 3.34 4.12 -10.14
N VAL A 126 2.88 2.88 -9.91
CA VAL A 126 1.58 2.62 -9.29
C VAL A 126 1.53 3.15 -7.86
N LYS A 127 2.58 2.96 -7.04
CA LYS A 127 2.62 3.50 -5.68
C LYS A 127 2.58 5.02 -5.65
N THR A 128 3.39 5.67 -6.49
CA THR A 128 3.48 7.14 -6.57
C THR A 128 2.15 7.76 -6.99
N LEU A 129 1.55 7.23 -8.06
CA LEU A 129 0.28 7.75 -8.60
C LEU A 129 -0.89 7.47 -7.65
N THR A 130 -0.91 6.30 -7.01
CA THR A 130 -1.93 5.97 -6.00
C THR A 130 -1.85 6.91 -4.80
N GLU A 131 -0.65 7.20 -4.30
CA GLU A 131 -0.51 8.10 -3.14
C GLU A 131 -0.96 9.53 -3.48
N LYS A 132 -0.60 10.06 -4.66
CA LYS A 132 -1.07 11.37 -5.13
C LYS A 132 -2.60 11.42 -5.18
N PHE A 133 -3.23 10.39 -5.72
CA PHE A 133 -4.69 10.25 -5.75
C PHE A 133 -5.32 10.16 -4.34
N VAL A 134 -4.71 9.38 -3.44
CA VAL A 134 -5.17 9.23 -2.05
C VAL A 134 -5.13 10.58 -1.32
N TRP A 135 -4.08 11.39 -1.53
CA TRP A 135 -4.00 12.74 -0.97
C TRP A 135 -5.04 13.69 -1.55
N GLU A 136 -5.24 13.67 -2.86
CA GLU A 136 -6.24 14.49 -3.54
C GLU A 136 -7.65 14.18 -3.03
N LEU A 137 -8.06 12.91 -3.13
CA LEU A 137 -9.38 12.46 -2.70
C LEU A 137 -9.57 12.61 -1.18
N GLY A 138 -8.53 12.37 -0.39
CA GLY A 138 -8.56 12.56 1.07
C GLY A 138 -8.91 14.00 1.45
N ARG A 139 -8.32 14.99 0.76
CA ARG A 139 -8.65 16.41 0.94
C ARG A 139 -10.08 16.72 0.49
N GLU A 140 -10.50 16.21 -0.67
CA GLU A 140 -11.86 16.44 -1.19
C GLU A 140 -12.94 15.89 -0.26
N LEU A 141 -12.70 14.73 0.35
CA LEU A 141 -13.61 14.10 1.30
C LEU A 141 -13.50 14.64 2.73
N GLY A 142 -12.56 15.56 3.00
CA GLY A 142 -12.34 16.11 4.34
C GLY A 142 -11.81 15.11 5.36
N LEU A 143 -11.04 14.11 4.91
CA LEU A 143 -10.47 13.08 5.79
C LEU A 143 -9.20 13.59 6.49
N ASP A 144 -9.06 13.27 7.78
CA ASP A 144 -7.75 13.30 8.46
C ASP A 144 -6.92 12.12 7.95
N LEU A 145 -6.06 12.40 6.97
CA LEU A 145 -5.23 11.42 6.30
C LEU A 145 -3.76 11.66 6.60
N VAL A 146 -3.06 10.59 6.95
CA VAL A 146 -1.60 10.57 7.08
C VAL A 146 -1.03 9.47 6.20
N SER A 147 0.12 9.73 5.60
CA SER A 147 0.90 8.75 4.87
C SER A 147 2.13 8.35 5.68
N VAL A 148 2.44 7.07 5.71
CA VAL A 148 3.70 6.54 6.27
C VAL A 148 4.54 6.04 5.11
N CYS A 149 5.79 6.49 5.04
CA CYS A 149 6.72 6.18 3.97
C CYS A 149 7.82 5.22 4.47
N PRO A 150 7.59 3.90 4.49
CA PRO A 150 8.61 2.93 4.88
C PRO A 150 9.68 2.78 3.80
N THR A 151 10.90 2.49 4.24
CA THR A 151 12.00 2.03 3.38
C THR A 151 11.94 0.50 3.20
N VAL A 152 13.07 -0.14 2.88
CA VAL A 152 13.17 -1.61 2.89
C VAL A 152 12.86 -2.13 4.29
N THR A 153 11.73 -2.83 4.41
CA THR A 153 11.29 -3.45 5.66
C THR A 153 11.89 -4.84 5.79
N THR A 154 12.68 -5.05 6.84
CA THR A 154 13.35 -6.32 7.15
C THR A 154 13.12 -6.72 8.61
N GLY A 155 13.37 -7.99 8.95
CA GLY A 155 13.21 -8.55 10.29
C GLY A 155 12.30 -9.78 10.35
N PRO A 156 11.96 -10.24 11.58
CA PRO A 156 11.04 -11.35 11.79
C PRO A 156 9.65 -11.08 11.19
N PHE A 157 9.00 -12.13 10.70
CA PHE A 157 7.65 -12.07 10.13
C PHE A 157 6.82 -13.26 10.59
N ILE A 158 5.50 -13.10 10.62
CA ILE A 158 4.55 -14.15 11.06
C ILE A 158 3.88 -14.88 9.88
N THR A 159 4.08 -14.40 8.65
CA THR A 159 3.48 -15.00 7.45
C THR A 159 4.11 -16.36 7.15
N PRO A 160 3.33 -17.33 6.63
CA PRO A 160 3.85 -18.66 6.29
C PRO A 160 4.73 -18.66 5.03
N TYR A 161 4.84 -17.51 4.34
CA TYR A 161 5.70 -17.28 3.19
C TYR A 161 6.66 -16.14 3.48
N LEU A 162 7.84 -16.18 2.84
CA LEU A 162 8.86 -15.14 2.93
C LEU A 162 8.35 -13.84 2.28
N PRO A 163 8.21 -12.73 3.02
CA PRO A 163 7.81 -11.45 2.44
C PRO A 163 8.82 -10.97 1.40
N SER A 164 8.34 -10.33 0.34
CA SER A 164 9.18 -9.86 -0.78
C SER A 164 10.27 -8.88 -0.32
N SER A 165 9.97 -7.96 0.60
CA SER A 165 10.95 -7.02 1.14
C SER A 165 12.05 -7.71 1.95
N VAL A 166 11.69 -8.74 2.74
CA VAL A 166 12.66 -9.54 3.50
C VAL A 166 13.54 -10.33 2.52
N LYS A 167 12.94 -10.98 1.51
CA LYS A 167 13.67 -11.67 0.44
C LYS A 167 14.66 -10.74 -0.26
N ALA A 168 14.24 -9.54 -0.65
CA ALA A 168 15.10 -8.55 -1.29
C ALA A 168 16.23 -8.08 -0.36
N SER A 169 15.96 -7.89 0.93
CA SER A 169 17.02 -7.50 1.89
C SER A 169 18.07 -8.59 2.12
N LEU A 170 17.68 -9.86 1.94
CA LEU A 170 18.55 -11.01 2.15
C LEU A 170 19.24 -11.50 0.86
N SER A 171 18.88 -10.98 -0.32
CA SER A 171 19.45 -11.44 -1.60
C SER A 171 20.97 -11.26 -1.66
N LEU A 172 21.49 -10.15 -1.11
CA LEU A 172 22.93 -9.89 -1.03
C LEU A 172 23.68 -10.92 -0.17
N ILE A 173 22.99 -11.60 0.76
CA ILE A 173 23.57 -12.60 1.64
C ILE A 173 23.52 -13.99 1.00
N TYR A 174 22.44 -14.32 0.28
CA TYR A 174 22.18 -15.68 -0.19
C TYR A 174 22.42 -15.92 -1.70
N GLY A 175 22.65 -14.87 -2.50
CA GLY A 175 22.86 -14.96 -3.95
C GLY A 175 21.55 -15.00 -4.72
#